data_AF-A0AAD8BYS1-F1
#
_entry.id   AF-A0AAD8BYS1-F1
#
_cell.length_a   1.000
_cell.length_b   1.000
_cell.length_c   1.000
_cell.angle_alpha   90.00
_cell.angle_beta   90.00
_cell.angle_gamma   90.00
#
_symmetry.space_group_name_H-M   'P 1'
#
loop_
_entity.id
_entity.type
_entity.pdbx_description
1 polymer ?
#
loop_
_entity_poly.entity_id
_entity_poly.type
_entity_poly.pdbx_seq_one_letter_code
_entity_poly.pdbx_strand_id
1 'polypeptide(L)'
;MLARPQNHIIIDRLQMLARPQNHIIIDRLQMLARPQNHIIIDRLQMLARPQNHIIIDRLQMLARPQNHIIIDRLQMLARPQNHIIIDRLQMLARPQNLIIIDRLQMLARPQNHIIIDRLQMLARPQNHIIIDRLQMLARPQNHIIIDRLQMLARPQNHITIDRLQMLARPQNHITIDRLQMLAKP
;
A
#
# COMPACT_ATOMS: atom_id res chain seq x y z
N MET A 1 -36.76 -16.51 21.32
CA MET A 1 -35.50 -16.14 20.64
C MET A 1 -35.85 -15.08 19.61
N LEU A 2 -35.62 -13.80 19.90
CA LEU A 2 -36.02 -12.68 19.03
C LEU A 2 -35.03 -12.54 17.87
N ALA A 3 -35.49 -12.73 16.63
CA ALA A 3 -34.72 -12.41 15.44
C ALA A 3 -34.46 -10.90 15.43
N ARG A 4 -33.21 -10.50 15.64
CA ARG A 4 -32.78 -9.10 15.40
C ARG A 4 -32.93 -8.85 13.89
N PRO A 5 -33.64 -7.82 13.43
CA PRO A 5 -33.68 -7.52 12.01
C PRO A 5 -32.26 -7.18 11.54
N GLN A 6 -31.71 -7.99 10.64
CA GLN A 6 -30.48 -7.68 9.93
C GLN A 6 -30.79 -6.60 8.90
N ASN A 7 -30.77 -5.34 9.33
CA ASN A 7 -30.99 -4.19 8.46
C ASN A 7 -29.88 -4.11 7.40
N HIS A 8 -30.16 -4.61 6.21
CA HIS A 8 -29.36 -4.38 5.01
C HIS A 8 -29.84 -3.09 4.37
N ILE A 9 -28.94 -2.11 4.27
CA ILE A 9 -29.26 -0.81 3.66
C ILE A 9 -28.52 -0.71 2.34
N ILE A 10 -29.27 -0.45 1.25
CA ILE A 10 -28.73 -0.21 -0.09
C ILE A 10 -28.98 1.26 -0.42
N ILE A 11 -27.92 1.99 -0.78
CA ILE A 11 -27.98 3.41 -1.12
C ILE A 11 -27.27 3.65 -2.46
N ASP A 12 -27.95 4.28 -3.42
CA ASP A 12 -27.33 4.63 -4.71
C ASP A 12 -26.30 5.76 -4.52
N ARG A 13 -26.69 6.86 -3.88
CA ARG A 13 -25.82 8.01 -3.63
C ARG A 13 -26.00 8.57 -2.25
N LEU A 14 -24.88 8.81 -1.58
CA LEU A 14 -24.83 9.46 -0.29
C LEU A 14 -23.68 10.47 -0.25
N GLN A 15 -23.93 11.63 0.34
CA GLN A 15 -22.88 12.62 0.54
C GLN A 15 -21.99 12.24 1.73
N MET A 16 -22.60 11.92 2.87
CA MET A 16 -21.87 11.69 4.10
C MET A 16 -22.49 10.55 4.90
N LEU A 17 -21.63 9.68 5.43
CA LEU A 17 -22.01 8.65 6.38
C LEU A 17 -21.06 8.66 7.57
N ALA A 18 -21.60 8.85 8.76
CA ALA A 18 -20.84 8.88 10.00
C ALA A 18 -21.31 7.77 10.94
N ARG A 19 -20.37 6.98 11.45
CA ARG A 19 -20.60 5.93 12.47
C ARG A 19 -21.74 4.93 12.14
N PRO A 20 -21.83 4.38 10.92
CA PRO A 20 -22.85 3.40 10.59
C PRO A 20 -22.75 2.13 11.46
N GLN A 21 -23.91 1.63 11.89
CA GLN A 21 -24.05 0.46 12.76
C GLN A 21 -24.63 -0.80 12.05
N ASN A 22 -24.95 -0.70 10.75
CA ASN A 22 -25.58 -1.77 9.97
C ASN A 22 -24.65 -2.28 8.85
N HIS A 23 -25.06 -3.37 8.19
CA HIS A 23 -24.47 -3.79 6.92
C HIS A 23 -24.99 -2.87 5.81
N ILE A 24 -24.09 -2.20 5.10
CA ILE A 24 -24.45 -1.16 4.12
C ILE A 24 -23.72 -1.39 2.80
N ILE A 25 -24.46 -1.28 1.71
CA ILE A 25 -23.96 -1.29 0.33
C ILE A 25 -24.24 0.09 -0.27
N ILE A 26 -23.21 0.74 -0.86
CA ILE A 26 -23.33 2.08 -1.44
C ILE A 26 -22.65 2.16 -2.82
N ASP A 27 -23.32 2.60 -3.90
CA ASP A 27 -22.63 2.84 -5.19
C ASP A 27 -21.70 4.06 -5.07
N ARG A 28 -22.20 5.20 -4.59
CA ARG A 28 -21.36 6.42 -4.45
C ARG A 28 -21.47 7.07 -3.08
N LEU A 29 -20.32 7.23 -2.43
CA LEU A 29 -20.16 7.98 -1.19
C LEU A 29 -19.05 9.03 -1.33
N GLN A 30 -19.29 10.27 -0.90
CA GLN A 30 -18.19 11.25 -0.81
C GLN A 30 -17.36 10.99 0.45
N MET A 31 -17.98 10.88 1.62
CA MET A 31 -17.26 10.76 2.89
C MET A 31 -17.80 9.66 3.80
N LEU A 32 -16.92 8.75 4.23
CA LEU A 32 -17.18 7.77 5.27
C LEU A 32 -16.26 8.01 6.47
N ALA A 33 -16.84 8.23 7.64
CA ALA A 33 -16.09 8.46 8.88
C ALA A 33 -16.44 7.44 9.96
N ARG A 34 -15.41 6.79 10.51
CA ARG A 34 -15.49 5.86 11.65
C ARG A 34 -16.54 4.75 11.51
N PRO A 35 -16.59 4.01 10.39
CA PRO A 35 -17.44 2.84 10.30
C PRO A 35 -17.04 1.76 11.30
N GLN A 36 -18.05 1.11 11.88
CA GLN A 36 -17.92 0.05 12.87
C GLN A 36 -18.58 -1.26 12.41
N ASN A 37 -18.87 -1.46 11.12
CA ASN A 37 -19.45 -2.69 10.58
C ASN A 37 -18.94 -2.98 9.16
N HIS A 38 -19.35 -4.13 8.61
CA HIS A 38 -19.09 -4.50 7.22
C HIS A 38 -19.78 -3.54 6.26
N ILE A 39 -18.99 -2.96 5.36
CA ILE A 39 -19.45 -1.99 4.37
C ILE A 39 -18.82 -2.33 3.02
N ILE A 40 -19.65 -2.30 1.98
CA ILE A 40 -19.24 -2.46 0.58
C ILE A 40 -19.54 -1.15 -0.15
N ILE A 41 -18.55 -0.57 -0.83
CA ILE A 41 -18.71 0.68 -1.56
C ILE A 41 -18.04 0.63 -2.93
N ASP A 42 -18.77 0.92 -4.01
CA ASP A 42 -18.20 0.92 -5.37
C ASP A 42 -17.30 2.14 -5.60
N ARG A 43 -17.69 3.32 -5.09
CA ARG A 43 -16.92 4.57 -5.18
C ARG A 43 -16.97 5.39 -3.91
N LEU A 44 -15.80 5.59 -3.31
CA LEU A 44 -15.61 6.45 -2.15
C LEU A 44 -14.53 7.51 -2.43
N GLN A 45 -14.78 8.77 -2.10
CA GLN A 45 -13.70 9.77 -2.15
C GLN A 45 -12.81 9.70 -0.90
N MET A 46 -13.40 9.70 0.30
CA MET A 46 -12.63 9.75 1.54
C MET A 46 -13.11 8.73 2.57
N LEU A 47 -12.18 7.90 3.04
CA LEU A 47 -12.36 7.02 4.19
C LEU A 47 -11.44 7.43 5.33
N ALA A 48 -12.02 7.75 6.49
CA ALA A 48 -11.27 8.16 7.67
C ALA A 48 -11.54 7.24 8.87
N ARG A 49 -10.45 6.69 9.42
CA ARG A 49 -10.43 5.88 10.66
C ARG A 49 -11.43 4.71 10.68
N PRO A 50 -11.44 3.86 9.65
CA PRO A 50 -12.22 2.63 9.70
C PRO A 50 -11.74 1.70 10.81
N GLN A 51 -12.69 1.12 11.52
CA GLN A 51 -12.46 0.21 12.64
C GLN A 51 -13.02 -1.19 12.37
N ASN A 52 -13.32 -1.58 11.12
CA ASN A 52 -13.79 -2.93 10.76
C ASN A 52 -13.51 -3.27 9.30
N HIS A 53 -13.92 -4.48 8.88
CA HIS A 53 -13.77 -4.98 7.51
C HIS A 53 -14.55 -4.14 6.50
N ILE A 54 -13.84 -3.66 5.47
CA ILE A 54 -14.41 -2.81 4.42
C ILE A 54 -13.86 -3.28 3.07
N ILE A 55 -14.75 -3.36 2.08
CA ILE A 55 -14.43 -3.67 0.69
C ILE A 55 -14.78 -2.45 -0.16
N ILE A 56 -13.83 -1.93 -0.94
CA ILE A 56 -14.04 -0.77 -1.82
C ILE A 56 -13.39 -0.96 -3.20
N ASP A 57 -14.17 -0.81 -4.27
CA ASP A 57 -13.63 -0.93 -5.63
C ASP A 57 -12.77 0.28 -6.03
N ARG A 58 -13.18 1.49 -5.61
CA ARG A 58 -12.47 2.75 -5.90
C ARG A 58 -12.48 3.70 -4.72
N LEU A 59 -11.28 3.97 -4.20
CA LEU A 59 -11.05 4.95 -3.14
C LEU A 59 -10.04 6.02 -3.57
N GLN A 60 -10.33 7.29 -3.35
CA GLN A 60 -9.31 8.34 -3.56
C GLN A 60 -8.35 8.42 -2.36
N MET A 61 -8.88 8.52 -1.14
CA MET A 61 -8.05 8.72 0.05
C MET A 61 -8.45 7.81 1.21
N LEU A 62 -7.47 7.06 1.73
CA LEU A 62 -7.58 6.31 2.98
C LEU A 62 -6.63 6.89 4.03
N ALA A 63 -7.20 7.31 5.16
CA ALA A 63 -6.43 7.85 6.27
C ALA A 63 -6.62 7.04 7.56
N ARG A 64 -5.50 6.58 8.14
CA ARG A 64 -5.41 5.93 9.46
C ARG A 64 -6.35 4.72 9.63
N PRO A 65 -6.33 3.74 8.72
CA PRO A 65 -7.06 2.50 8.93
C PRO A 65 -6.51 1.73 10.13
N GLN A 66 -7.43 1.20 10.93
CA GLN A 66 -7.13 0.42 12.12
C GLN A 66 -7.64 -1.02 12.01
N ASN A 67 -7.96 -1.54 10.81
CA ASN A 67 -8.39 -2.93 10.62
C ASN A 67 -8.19 -3.41 9.17
N HIS A 68 -8.57 -4.65 8.88
CA HIS A 68 -8.48 -5.29 7.57
C HIS A 68 -9.33 -4.57 6.52
N ILE A 69 -8.71 -4.19 5.41
CA ILE A 69 -9.35 -3.48 4.31
C ILE A 69 -8.85 -4.08 2.99
N ILE A 70 -9.80 -4.28 2.07
CA ILE A 70 -9.53 -4.74 0.70
C ILE A 70 -9.95 -3.62 -0.25
N ILE A 71 -9.04 -3.19 -1.12
CA ILE A 71 -9.31 -2.11 -2.09
C ILE A 71 -8.72 -2.46 -3.47
N ASP A 72 -9.54 -2.45 -4.52
CA ASP A 72 -9.05 -2.71 -5.89
C ASP A 72 -8.25 -1.53 -6.46
N ARG A 73 -8.67 -0.30 -6.16
CA ARG A 73 -7.99 0.93 -6.61
C ARG A 73 -7.97 2.00 -5.54
N LEU A 74 -6.77 2.38 -5.11
CA LEU A 74 -6.54 3.47 -4.18
C LEU A 74 -5.58 4.52 -4.78
N GLN A 75 -5.92 5.80 -4.67
CA GLN A 75 -4.95 6.85 -5.05
C GLN A 75 -3.94 7.09 -3.92
N MET A 76 -4.39 7.31 -2.69
CA MET A 76 -3.52 7.65 -1.57
C MET A 76 -3.84 6.86 -0.31
N LEU A 77 -2.81 6.20 0.24
CA LEU A 77 -2.84 5.58 1.56
C LEU A 77 -1.87 6.30 2.51
N ALA A 78 -2.39 6.81 3.63
CA ALA A 78 -1.60 7.50 4.63
C ALA A 78 -1.72 6.84 6.02
N ARG A 79 -0.55 6.50 6.59
CA ARG A 79 -0.39 6.00 7.97
C ARG A 79 -1.28 4.78 8.29
N PRO A 80 -1.24 3.71 7.48
CA PRO A 80 -1.90 2.46 7.85
C PRO A 80 -1.24 1.84 9.08
N GLN A 81 -2.08 1.36 10.00
CA GLN A 81 -1.67 0.74 11.25
C GLN A 81 -2.08 -0.73 11.32
N ASN A 82 -2.46 -1.39 10.22
CA ASN A 82 -2.88 -2.80 10.19
C ASN A 82 -2.72 -3.42 8.80
N HIS A 83 -3.12 -4.69 8.67
CA HIS A 83 -3.11 -5.47 7.43
C HIS A 83 -4.04 -4.87 6.37
N ILE A 84 -3.52 -4.60 5.18
CA ILE A 84 -4.26 -4.05 4.04
C ILE A 84 -3.81 -4.77 2.78
N ILE A 85 -4.79 -5.13 1.95
CA ILE A 85 -4.57 -5.72 0.62
C ILE A 85 -5.06 -4.72 -0.43
N ILE A 86 -4.21 -4.39 -1.39
CA ILE A 86 -4.52 -3.42 -2.46
C ILE A 86 -4.01 -3.90 -3.82
N ASP A 87 -4.89 -4.02 -4.81
CA ASP A 87 -4.46 -4.44 -6.15
C ASP A 87 -3.70 -3.32 -6.90
N ARG A 88 -4.15 -2.07 -6.72
CA ARG A 88 -3.52 -0.88 -7.34
C ARG A 88 -3.50 0.31 -6.40
N LEU A 89 -2.29 0.76 -6.07
CA LEU A 89 -2.06 1.96 -5.28
C LEU A 89 -1.17 2.96 -6.03
N GLN A 90 -1.55 4.24 -6.07
CA GLN A 90 -0.65 5.28 -6.62
C GLN A 90 0.41 5.67 -5.59
N MET A 91 0.01 6.02 -4.36
CA MET A 91 0.94 6.52 -3.35
C MET A 91 0.71 5.89 -1.98
N LEU A 92 1.78 5.31 -1.42
CA LEU A 92 1.85 4.85 -0.03
C LEU A 92 2.84 5.69 0.77
N ALA A 93 2.35 6.30 1.85
CA ALA A 93 3.17 7.11 2.75
C ALA A 93 3.13 6.62 4.20
N ARG A 94 4.33 6.37 4.75
CA ARG A 94 4.56 6.02 6.17
C ARG A 94 3.73 4.83 6.68
N PRO A 95 3.79 3.67 6.01
CA PRO A 95 3.19 2.46 6.54
C PRO A 95 3.87 1.99 7.82
N GLN A 96 3.06 1.56 8.79
CA GLN A 96 3.51 1.09 10.10
C GLN A 96 3.17 -0.39 10.35
N ASN A 97 2.77 -1.18 9.35
CA ASN A 97 2.46 -2.62 9.51
C ASN A 97 2.59 -3.37 8.18
N LEU A 98 2.28 -4.68 8.18
CA LEU A 98 2.30 -5.52 6.99
C LEU A 98 1.27 -5.03 5.96
N ILE A 99 1.73 -4.84 4.72
CA ILE A 99 0.89 -4.44 3.58
C ILE A 99 1.30 -5.27 2.37
N ILE A 100 0.29 -5.77 1.66
CA ILE A 100 0.44 -6.53 0.42
C ILE A 100 -0.15 -5.69 -0.72
N ILE A 101 0.65 -5.45 -1.76
CA ILE A 101 0.25 -4.62 -2.91
C ILE A 101 0.72 -5.23 -4.23
N ASP A 102 -0.20 -5.51 -5.15
CA ASP A 102 0.18 -6.07 -6.46
C ASP A 102 0.86 -5.02 -7.37
N ARG A 103 0.38 -3.77 -7.32
CA ARG A 103 0.91 -2.65 -8.11
C ARG A 103 0.95 -1.36 -7.31
N LEU A 104 2.15 -0.83 -7.10
CA LEU A 104 2.39 0.45 -6.45
C LEU A 104 3.20 1.39 -7.38
N GLN A 105 2.76 2.63 -7.54
CA GLN A 105 3.59 3.62 -8.26
C GLN A 105 4.70 4.17 -7.35
N MET A 106 4.35 4.65 -6.15
CA MET A 106 5.32 5.29 -5.26
C MET A 106 5.20 4.82 -3.82
N LEU A 107 6.31 4.35 -3.26
CA LEU A 107 6.47 4.07 -1.83
C LEU A 107 7.48 5.03 -1.20
N ALA A 108 7.05 5.76 -0.18
CA ALA A 108 7.89 6.70 0.54
C ALA A 108 7.95 6.39 2.04
N ARG A 109 9.18 6.27 2.55
CA ARG A 109 9.49 6.11 3.99
C ARG A 109 8.73 4.96 4.68
N PRO A 110 8.79 3.73 4.15
CA PRO A 110 8.24 2.58 4.84
C PRO A 110 9.00 2.32 6.15
N GLN A 111 8.24 2.04 7.22
CA GLN A 111 8.78 1.78 8.54
C GLN A 111 8.53 0.34 9.00
N ASN A 112 8.09 -0.59 8.15
CA ASN A 112 7.86 -2.00 8.51
C ASN A 112 7.91 -2.92 7.27
N HIS A 113 7.64 -4.22 7.48
CA HIS A 113 7.61 -5.25 6.43
C HIS A 113 6.54 -4.96 5.38
N ILE A 114 6.94 -4.98 4.10
CA ILE A 114 6.04 -4.75 2.96
C ILE A 114 6.41 -5.73 1.85
N ILE A 115 5.38 -6.30 1.22
CA ILE A 115 5.50 -7.19 0.06
C ILE A 115 4.82 -6.51 -1.13
N ILE A 116 5.54 -6.38 -2.26
CA ILE A 116 5.03 -5.72 -3.46
C ILE A 116 5.45 -6.49 -4.72
N ASP A 117 4.49 -6.87 -5.57
CA ASP A 117 4.83 -7.57 -6.83
C ASP A 117 5.43 -6.63 -7.88
N ARG A 118 4.91 -5.39 -7.96
CA ARG A 118 5.38 -4.36 -8.90
C ARG A 118 5.41 -2.99 -8.26
N LEU A 119 6.60 -2.41 -8.19
CA LEU A 119 6.84 -1.04 -7.73
C LEU A 119 7.51 -0.21 -8.82
N GLN A 120 7.04 1.01 -9.08
CA GLN A 120 7.79 1.94 -9.94
C GLN A 120 8.93 2.61 -9.18
N MET A 121 8.65 3.22 -8.02
CA MET A 121 9.64 3.99 -7.27
C MET A 121 9.62 3.67 -5.78
N LEU A 122 10.78 3.31 -5.25
CA LEU A 122 11.04 3.18 -3.81
C LEU A 122 12.06 4.23 -3.36
N ALA A 123 11.64 5.07 -2.42
CA ALA A 123 12.50 6.12 -1.86
C ALA A 123 12.66 6.01 -0.35
N ARG A 124 13.92 5.97 0.10
CA ARG A 124 14.32 5.98 1.53
C ARG A 124 13.64 4.92 2.39
N PRO A 125 13.70 3.64 2.00
CA PRO A 125 13.25 2.56 2.86
C PRO A 125 14.13 2.45 4.11
N GLN A 126 13.48 2.26 5.26
CA GLN A 126 14.13 2.15 6.56
C GLN A 126 13.98 0.77 7.20
N ASN A 127 13.47 -0.25 6.50
CA ASN A 127 13.24 -1.60 7.04
C ASN A 127 13.23 -2.67 5.93
N HIS A 128 12.98 -3.93 6.31
CA HIS A 128 12.88 -5.09 5.42
C HIS A 128 11.74 -4.94 4.41
N ILE A 129 12.06 -5.08 3.12
CA ILE A 129 11.09 -5.01 2.02
C ILE A 129 11.44 -6.09 1.00
N ILE A 130 10.41 -6.79 0.52
CA ILE A 130 10.50 -7.79 -0.54
C ILE A 130 9.74 -7.27 -1.76
N ILE A 131 10.40 -7.23 -2.93
CA ILE A 131 9.80 -6.74 -4.17
C ILE A 131 10.18 -7.62 -5.37
N ASP A 132 9.21 -8.15 -6.10
CA ASP A 132 9.50 -9.00 -7.27
C ASP A 132 10.02 -8.16 -8.46
N ARG A 133 9.44 -6.98 -8.68
CA ARG A 133 9.82 -6.06 -9.76
C ARG A 133 9.84 -4.61 -9.31
N LEU A 134 10.99 -3.97 -9.40
CA LEU A 134 11.18 -2.56 -9.10
C LEU A 134 11.83 -1.81 -10.28
N GLN A 135 11.29 -0.65 -10.67
CA GLN A 135 11.96 0.20 -11.67
C GLN A 135 13.10 1.01 -11.04
N MET A 136 12.87 1.72 -9.94
CA MET A 136 13.88 2.60 -9.34
C MET A 136 13.95 2.46 -7.81
N LEU A 137 15.15 2.14 -7.32
CA LEU A 137 15.49 2.20 -5.89
C LEU A 137 16.47 3.34 -5.63
N ALA A 138 16.08 4.27 -4.75
CA ALA A 138 16.92 5.40 -4.37
C ALA A 138 17.16 5.47 -2.85
N ARG A 139 18.44 5.54 -2.46
CA ARG A 139 18.92 5.75 -1.09
C ARG A 139 18.33 4.75 -0.06
N PRO A 140 18.44 3.44 -0.31
CA PRO A 140 18.08 2.44 0.69
C PRO A 140 19.01 2.50 1.90
N GLN A 141 18.40 2.41 3.09
CA GLN A 141 19.10 2.48 4.37
C GLN A 141 19.01 1.18 5.18
N ASN A 142 18.51 0.07 4.62
CA ASN A 142 18.39 -1.21 5.32
C ASN A 142 18.29 -2.40 4.34
N HIS A 143 18.14 -3.62 4.89
CA HIS A 143 18.00 -4.87 4.15
C HIS A 143 16.80 -4.86 3.20
N ILE A 144 17.06 -5.15 1.92
CA ILE A 144 16.05 -5.19 0.86
C ILE A 144 16.37 -6.39 -0.04
N ILE A 145 15.33 -7.15 -0.39
CA ILE A 145 15.41 -8.28 -1.31
C ILE A 145 14.58 -7.93 -2.55
N ILE A 146 15.20 -8.02 -3.74
CA ILE A 146 14.54 -7.71 -5.01
C ILE A 146 14.91 -8.74 -6.09
N ASP A 147 13.92 -9.35 -6.73
CA ASP A 147 14.20 -10.29 -7.82
C ASP A 147 14.66 -9.55 -9.09
N ARG A 148 13.97 -8.46 -9.45
CA ARG A 148 14.29 -7.68 -10.67
C ARG A 148 14.27 -6.18 -10.41
N LEU A 149 15.42 -5.53 -10.62
CA LEU A 149 15.59 -4.08 -10.48
C LEU A 149 16.14 -3.45 -11.77
N GLN A 150 15.51 -2.38 -12.27
CA GLN A 150 16.07 -1.62 -13.39
C GLN A 150 17.20 -0.69 -12.94
N MET A 151 17.00 0.12 -11.90
CA MET A 151 17.98 1.11 -11.45
C MET A 151 18.15 1.12 -9.93
N LEU A 152 19.40 0.95 -9.48
CA LEU A 152 19.81 1.18 -8.09
C LEU A 152 20.74 2.40 -8.01
N ALA A 153 20.35 3.39 -7.21
CA ALA A 153 21.15 4.60 -7.00
C ALA A 153 21.46 4.85 -5.51
N ARG A 154 22.76 5.04 -5.23
CA ARG A 154 23.29 5.43 -3.91
C ARG A 154 22.87 4.49 -2.75
N PRO A 155 23.10 3.18 -2.87
CA PRO A 155 22.87 2.25 -1.77
C PRO A 155 23.84 2.49 -0.62
N GLN A 156 23.32 2.48 0.61
CA GLN A 156 24.07 2.72 1.83
C GLN A 156 24.08 1.50 2.78
N ASN A 157 23.57 0.33 2.39
CA ASN A 157 23.51 -0.86 3.24
C ASN A 157 23.39 -2.14 2.41
N HIS A 158 23.30 -3.30 3.08
CA HIS A 158 23.13 -4.62 2.48
C HIS A 158 21.84 -4.71 1.66
N ILE A 159 21.97 -5.06 0.38
CA ILE A 159 20.86 -5.30 -0.54
C ILE A 159 21.19 -6.57 -1.31
N THR A 160 20.20 -7.44 -1.46
CA THR A 160 20.28 -8.65 -2.28
C THR A 160 19.40 -8.46 -3.51
N ILE A 161 19.98 -8.66 -4.70
CA ILE A 161 19.27 -8.50 -5.98
C ILE A 161 19.60 -9.65 -6.92
N ASP A 162 18.59 -10.35 -7.44
CA ASP A 162 18.84 -11.44 -8.39
C ASP A 162 19.22 -10.89 -9.78
N ARG A 163 18.52 -9.85 -10.25
CA ARG A 163 18.80 -9.22 -11.55
C ARG A 163 18.74 -7.70 -11.48
N LEU A 164 19.87 -7.04 -11.77
CA LEU A 164 20.01 -5.58 -11.82
C LEU A 164 20.44 -5.11 -13.21
N GLN A 165 19.71 -4.15 -13.80
CA GLN A 165 20.15 -3.54 -15.06
C GLN A 165 21.25 -2.50 -14.84
N MET A 166 21.04 -1.52 -13.94
CA MET A 166 22.02 -0.45 -13.69
C MET A 166 22.26 -0.22 -12.20
N LEU A 167 23.54 -0.26 -11.80
CA LEU A 167 24.02 0.18 -10.50
C LEU A 167 24.79 1.49 -10.62
N ALA A 168 24.43 2.50 -9.82
CA ALA A 168 25.11 3.79 -9.79
C ALA A 168 25.52 4.22 -8.37
N ARG A 169 26.80 4.59 -8.23
CA ARG A 169 27.41 5.16 -7.00
C ARG A 169 27.20 4.30 -5.73
N PRO A 170 27.59 3.02 -5.72
CA PRO A 170 27.54 2.21 -4.52
C PRO A 170 28.53 2.71 -3.46
N GLN A 171 28.13 2.72 -2.19
CA GLN A 171 29.02 3.06 -1.06
C GLN A 171 29.34 1.88 -0.16
N ASN A 172 28.56 0.78 -0.22
CA ASN A 172 28.64 -0.37 0.68
C ASN A 172 28.47 -1.71 -0.07
N HIS A 173 28.51 -2.83 0.67
CA HIS A 173 28.35 -4.19 0.14
C HIS A 173 26.95 -4.42 -0.45
N ILE A 174 26.90 -4.89 -1.69
CA ILE A 174 25.68 -5.26 -2.42
C ILE A 174 25.92 -6.63 -2.99
N THR A 175 24.97 -7.55 -2.80
CA THR A 175 25.00 -8.86 -3.42
C THR A 175 24.09 -8.82 -4.64
N ILE A 176 24.66 -9.10 -5.82
CA ILE A 176 23.92 -9.09 -7.08
C ILE A 176 24.27 -10.36 -7.84
N ASP A 177 23.28 -11.19 -8.18
CA ASP A 177 23.53 -12.41 -8.95
C ASP A 177 23.80 -12.11 -10.42
N ARG A 178 23.08 -11.15 -11.01
CA ARG A 178 23.29 -10.70 -12.40
C ARG A 178 23.22 -9.18 -12.52
N LEU A 179 24.34 -8.57 -12.91
CA LEU A 179 24.45 -7.13 -13.17
C LEU A 179 24.71 -6.88 -14.66
N GLN A 180 23.92 -6.01 -15.31
CA GLN A 180 24.18 -5.61 -16.70
C GLN A 180 25.17 -4.45 -16.81
N MET A 181 25.02 -3.41 -15.97
CA MET A 181 25.84 -2.20 -16.05
C MET A 181 26.18 -1.63 -14.68
N LEU A 182 27.47 -1.34 -14.48
CA LEU A 182 27.97 -0.56 -13.35
C LEU A 182 28.37 0.83 -13.83
N ALA A 183 27.55 1.84 -13.51
CA ALA A 183 27.88 3.24 -13.72
C ALA A 183 28.92 3.67 -12.67
N LYS A 184 30.19 3.73 -13.09
CA LYS A 184 31.27 4.35 -12.30
C LYS A 184 31.03 5.87 -12.19
N PRO A 185 31.44 6.51 -11.09
CA PRO A 185 31.29 7.95 -10.89
C PRO A 185 31.97 8.77 -11.99
#